data_AF-A0A847LRK0-F1
#
_entry.id   AF-A0A847LRK0-F1
#
_cell.length_a   1.000
_cell.length_b   1.000
_cell.length_c   1.000
_cell.angle_alpha   90.00
_cell.angle_beta   90.00
_cell.angle_gamma   90.00
#
_symmetry.space_group_name_H-M   'P 1'
#
loop_
_entity.id
_entity.type
_entity.pdbx_description
1 polymer ?
#
loop_
_entity_poly.entity_id
_entity_poly.type
_entity_poly.pdbx_seq_one_letter_code
_entity_poly.pdbx_strand_id
1 'polypeptide(L)'
;MVSPFVARRGIDILADIMQYMEPAASRTLLKNLQASVPAVAGELRKRLFSFEDLAFGDARGLQKLLKTTTLRDLALALKGAGENVLQRLAENMSQRAIEDLREEITHLGPRRAGEIEEARRRITATARQLMEKRELFIQKGRPDDRLVD
;
A
#
# COMPACT_ATOMS: atom_id res chain seq x y z
N MET A 1 20.28 -25.65 -23.34
CA MET A 1 19.99 -24.38 -22.66
C MET A 1 18.56 -24.49 -22.12
N VAL A 2 18.40 -24.87 -20.86
CA VAL A 2 17.08 -25.06 -20.24
C VAL A 2 16.59 -23.68 -19.81
N SER A 3 15.43 -23.26 -20.30
CA SER A 3 14.82 -21.98 -19.93
C SER A 3 14.60 -21.95 -18.42
N PRO A 4 15.07 -20.92 -17.69
CA PRO A 4 14.82 -20.81 -16.27
C PRO A 4 13.37 -20.36 -16.09
N PHE A 5 12.45 -21.32 -16.06
CA PHE A 5 11.22 -21.12 -15.32
C PHE A 5 11.64 -20.89 -13.87
N VAL A 6 11.82 -19.63 -13.48
CA VAL A 6 11.90 -19.24 -12.07
C VAL A 6 10.63 -19.81 -11.45
N ALA A 7 10.77 -20.83 -10.62
CA ALA A 7 9.64 -21.49 -9.97
C ALA A 7 8.94 -20.47 -9.07
N ARG A 8 7.95 -19.76 -9.61
CA ARG A 8 7.11 -18.87 -8.81
C ARG A 8 6.33 -19.75 -7.85
N ARG A 9 6.43 -19.48 -6.55
CA ARG A 9 5.66 -20.23 -5.56
C ARG A 9 4.18 -19.96 -5.83
N GLY A 10 3.33 -20.98 -5.73
CA GLY A 10 1.89 -20.84 -6.04
C GLY A 10 1.19 -19.73 -5.24
N ILE A 11 1.73 -19.40 -4.06
CA ILE A 11 1.26 -18.28 -3.24
C ILE A 11 1.51 -16.90 -3.86
N ASP A 12 2.62 -16.72 -4.59
CA ASP A 12 2.94 -15.47 -5.27
C ASP A 12 1.97 -15.26 -6.45
N ILE A 13 1.67 -16.35 -7.17
CA ILE A 13 0.67 -16.35 -8.25
C ILE A 13 -0.72 -15.98 -7.71
N LEU A 14 -1.10 -16.57 -6.58
CA LEU A 14 -2.38 -16.28 -5.95
C LEU A 14 -2.46 -14.84 -5.44
N ALA A 15 -1.38 -14.31 -4.83
CA ALA A 15 -1.32 -12.91 -4.41
C ALA A 15 -1.51 -11.94 -5.60
N ASP A 16 -0.84 -12.21 -6.73
CA ASP A 16 -1.00 -11.43 -7.96
C ASP A 16 -2.45 -11.43 -8.43
N ILE A 17 -3.08 -12.61 -8.54
CA ILE A 17 -4.49 -12.72 -8.94
C ILE A 17 -5.39 -11.93 -7.98
N MET A 18 -5.19 -12.12 -6.67
CA MET A 18 -5.97 -11.44 -5.63
C MET A 18 -5.82 -9.93 -5.64
N GLN A 19 -4.73 -9.40 -6.19
CA GLN A 19 -4.51 -7.98 -6.35
C GLN A 19 -5.41 -7.37 -7.45
N TYR A 20 -5.78 -8.13 -8.47
CA TYR A 20 -6.68 -7.68 -9.55
C TYR A 20 -8.15 -8.05 -9.34
N MET A 21 -8.47 -8.85 -8.33
CA MET A 21 -9.85 -9.18 -7.97
C MET A 21 -10.61 -7.98 -7.39
N GLU A 22 -11.94 -8.00 -7.51
CA GLU A 22 -12.79 -7.06 -6.77
C GLU A 22 -12.50 -7.09 -5.27
N PRO A 23 -12.40 -5.94 -4.57
CA PRO A 23 -12.04 -5.89 -3.16
C PRO A 23 -12.95 -6.72 -2.24
N ALA A 24 -14.24 -6.88 -2.58
CA ALA A 24 -15.17 -7.71 -1.83
C ALA A 24 -14.86 -9.21 -1.99
N ALA A 25 -14.58 -9.66 -3.22
CA ALA A 25 -14.21 -11.04 -3.51
C ALA A 25 -12.86 -11.42 -2.89
N SER A 26 -11.84 -10.54 -3.02
CA SER A 26 -10.52 -10.76 -2.42
C SER A 26 -10.57 -10.88 -0.89
N ARG A 27 -11.37 -10.03 -0.22
CA ARG A 27 -11.62 -10.13 1.23
C ARG A 27 -12.33 -11.42 1.63
N THR A 28 -13.33 -11.83 0.86
CA THR A 28 -14.07 -13.09 1.11
C THR A 28 -13.15 -14.29 0.97
N LEU A 29 -12.31 -14.32 -0.07
CA LEU A 29 -11.33 -15.38 -0.28
C LEU A 29 -10.30 -15.42 0.86
N LEU A 30 -9.75 -14.27 1.28
CA LEU A 30 -8.86 -14.21 2.44
C LEU A 30 -9.52 -14.72 3.72
N LYS A 31 -10.80 -14.40 3.96
CA LYS A 31 -11.54 -14.87 5.13
C LYS A 31 -11.71 -16.39 5.11
N ASN A 32 -12.05 -16.95 3.95
CA ASN A 32 -12.20 -18.40 3.78
C ASN A 32 -10.85 -19.11 3.96
N LEU A 33 -9.78 -18.58 3.38
CA LEU A 33 -8.41 -19.10 3.56
C LEU A 33 -7.96 -18.99 5.02
N GLN A 34 -8.35 -17.94 5.74
CA GLN A 34 -8.03 -17.81 7.17
C GLN A 34 -8.68 -18.92 8.01
N ALA A 35 -9.86 -19.39 7.62
CA ALA A 35 -10.58 -20.45 8.33
C ALA A 35 -10.04 -21.84 7.99
N SER A 36 -9.66 -22.09 6.74
CA SER A 36 -9.20 -23.41 6.28
C SER A 36 -7.68 -23.59 6.41
N VAL A 37 -6.89 -22.60 5.99
CA VAL A 37 -5.43 -22.66 5.93
C VAL A 37 -4.80 -21.34 6.44
N PRO A 38 -4.80 -21.10 7.78
CA PRO A 38 -4.35 -19.85 8.39
C PRO A 38 -2.96 -19.38 7.94
N ALA A 39 -2.02 -20.33 7.78
CA ALA A 39 -0.65 -20.03 7.37
C ALA A 39 -0.58 -19.40 5.96
N VAL A 40 -1.36 -19.93 5.01
CA VAL A 40 -1.43 -19.39 3.63
C VAL A 40 -2.08 -18.02 3.63
N ALA A 41 -3.15 -17.82 4.42
CA ALA A 41 -3.80 -16.51 4.53
C ALA A 41 -2.87 -15.44 5.10
N GLY A 42 -2.06 -15.81 6.12
CA GLY A 42 -1.04 -14.93 6.69
C GLY A 42 0.03 -14.54 5.67
N GLU A 43 0.56 -15.53 4.93
CA GLU A 43 1.57 -15.30 3.90
C GLU A 43 1.04 -14.50 2.69
N LEU A 44 -0.22 -14.68 2.30
CA LEU A 44 -0.87 -13.88 1.26
C LEU A 44 -1.02 -12.42 1.70
N ARG A 45 -1.46 -12.16 2.94
CA ARG A 45 -1.63 -10.78 3.44
C ARG A 45 -0.32 -9.99 3.37
N LYS A 46 0.82 -10.62 3.68
CA LYS A 46 2.15 -9.99 3.58
C LYS A 46 2.49 -9.57 2.15
N ARG A 47 1.94 -10.25 1.14
CA ARG A 47 2.22 -10.03 -0.28
C ARG A 47 1.30 -8.98 -0.91
N LEU A 48 0.10 -8.78 -0.39
CA LEU A 48 -0.85 -7.80 -0.92
C LEU A 48 -0.37 -6.36 -0.72
N PHE A 49 -0.70 -5.50 -1.67
CA PHE A 49 -0.46 -4.06 -1.55
C PHE A 49 -1.44 -3.40 -0.57
N SER A 50 -0.88 -2.71 0.41
CA SER A 50 -1.48 -2.02 1.55
C SER A 50 -0.99 -0.57 1.61
N PHE A 51 -1.59 0.25 2.47
CA PHE A 51 -1.20 1.65 2.62
C PHE A 51 0.24 1.82 3.12
N GLU A 52 0.68 0.97 4.04
CA GLU A 52 2.06 1.00 4.59
C GLU A 52 3.13 0.76 3.52
N ASP A 53 2.77 0.10 2.41
CA ASP A 53 3.71 -0.18 1.34
C ASP A 53 4.12 1.06 0.55
N LEU A 54 3.42 2.18 0.71
CA LEU A 54 3.85 3.48 0.17
C LEU A 54 5.21 3.91 0.72
N ALA A 55 5.63 3.40 1.88
CA ALA A 55 6.99 3.59 2.41
C ALA A 55 8.09 3.10 1.44
N PHE A 56 7.76 2.16 0.54
CA PHE A 56 8.69 1.59 -0.42
C PHE A 56 8.51 2.14 -1.85
N GLY A 57 7.74 3.22 -2.01
CA GLY A 57 7.52 3.86 -3.30
C GLY A 57 8.71 4.69 -3.78
N ASP A 58 8.93 4.72 -5.09
CA ASP A 58 9.88 5.65 -5.71
C ASP A 58 9.40 7.11 -5.56
N ALA A 59 10.34 8.04 -5.41
CA ALA A 59 10.04 9.44 -5.12
C ALA A 59 9.13 10.07 -6.18
N ARG A 60 9.39 9.81 -7.47
CA ARG A 60 8.64 10.40 -8.58
C ARG A 60 7.19 9.94 -8.58
N GLY A 61 6.95 8.65 -8.35
CA GLY A 61 5.61 8.10 -8.23
C GLY A 61 4.85 8.63 -7.01
N LEU A 62 5.51 8.72 -5.86
CA LEU A 62 4.88 9.25 -4.64
C LEU A 62 4.51 10.72 -4.78
N GLN A 63 5.34 11.54 -5.43
CA GLN A 63 5.00 12.93 -5.73
C GLN A 63 3.75 13.05 -6.63
N LYS A 64 3.59 12.14 -7.61
CA LYS A 64 2.38 12.09 -8.44
C LYS A 64 1.15 11.67 -7.63
N LEU A 65 1.29 10.67 -6.75
CA LEU A 65 0.23 10.23 -5.85
C LEU A 65 -0.22 11.37 -4.93
N LEU A 66 0.74 12.07 -4.31
CA LEU A 66 0.46 13.20 -3.42
C LEU A 66 -0.27 14.33 -4.15
N LYS A 67 0.14 14.67 -5.39
CA LYS A 67 -0.53 15.68 -6.22
C LYS A 67 -1.95 15.31 -6.64
N THR A 68 -2.28 14.03 -6.70
CA THR A 68 -3.61 13.52 -7.10
C THR A 68 -4.50 13.20 -5.90
N THR A 69 -3.97 13.28 -4.69
CA THR A 69 -4.69 13.02 -3.44
C THR A 69 -5.18 14.32 -2.82
N THR A 70 -6.41 14.34 -2.32
CA THR A 70 -6.93 15.52 -1.62
C THR A 70 -6.25 15.68 -0.25
N LEU A 71 -6.06 16.93 0.20
CA LEU A 71 -5.44 17.21 1.50
C LEU A 71 -6.19 16.51 2.65
N ARG A 72 -7.53 16.53 2.59
CA ARG A 72 -8.41 15.87 3.56
C ARG A 72 -8.21 14.35 3.60
N ASP A 73 -8.13 13.69 2.45
CA ASP A 73 -7.91 12.23 2.39
C ASP A 73 -6.52 11.87 2.91
N LEU A 74 -5.51 12.65 2.57
CA LEU A 74 -4.15 12.45 3.08
C LEU A 74 -4.13 12.63 4.61
N ALA A 75 -4.73 13.69 5.14
CA ALA A 75 -4.82 13.96 6.57
C ALA A 75 -5.57 12.85 7.34
N LEU A 76 -6.65 12.31 6.77
CA LEU A 76 -7.36 11.16 7.34
C LEU A 76 -6.49 9.89 7.33
N ALA A 77 -5.86 9.57 6.20
CA ALA A 77 -5.14 8.31 6.02
C ALA A 77 -3.87 8.21 6.89
N LEU A 78 -3.23 9.35 7.18
CA LEU A 78 -2.01 9.42 7.99
C LEU A 78 -2.27 9.33 9.50
N LYS A 79 -3.53 9.48 9.96
CA LYS A 79 -3.86 9.27 11.38
C LYS A 79 -3.59 7.82 11.78
N GLY A 80 -2.62 7.62 12.67
CA GLY A 80 -2.19 6.29 13.11
C GLY A 80 -1.49 5.47 12.02
N ALA A 81 -0.87 6.13 11.03
CA ALA A 81 0.02 5.46 10.08
C ALA A 81 1.41 5.23 10.70
N GLY A 82 2.15 4.24 10.19
CA GLY A 82 3.50 3.96 10.65
C GLY A 82 4.49 5.10 10.35
N GLU A 83 5.54 5.22 11.16
CA GLU A 83 6.57 6.27 10.98
C GLU A 83 7.23 6.21 9.60
N ASN A 84 7.48 5.01 9.08
CA ASN A 84 8.12 4.82 7.78
C ASN A 84 7.31 5.44 6.63
N VAL A 85 5.99 5.23 6.61
CA VAL A 85 5.14 5.79 5.55
C VAL A 85 4.97 7.31 5.74
N LEU A 86 4.85 7.78 6.99
CA LEU A 86 4.80 9.22 7.30
C LEU A 86 6.06 9.94 6.78
N GLN A 87 7.24 9.42 7.13
CA GLN A 87 8.51 9.97 6.71
C GLN A 87 8.64 9.95 5.18
N ARG A 88 8.33 8.80 4.56
CA ARG A 88 8.48 8.65 3.11
C ARG A 88 7.59 9.61 2.33
N LEU A 89 6.35 9.83 2.78
CA LEU A 89 5.46 10.79 2.14
C LEU A 89 5.90 12.23 2.40
N ALA A 90 6.34 12.57 3.62
CA ALA A 90 6.84 13.89 3.95
C ALA A 90 8.09 14.29 3.14
N GLU A 91 9.02 13.37 2.91
CA GLU A 91 10.20 13.57 2.03
C GLU A 91 9.82 13.96 0.60
N ASN A 92 8.60 13.66 0.17
CA ASN A 92 8.07 13.95 -1.15
C ASN A 92 7.08 15.13 -1.19
N MET A 93 7.00 15.90 -0.09
CA MET A 93 6.18 17.09 0.04
C MET A 93 7.06 18.35 0.18
N SER A 94 6.52 19.50 -0.22
CA SER A 94 7.15 20.78 0.12
C SER A 94 6.87 21.12 1.59
N GLN A 95 7.70 22.00 2.16
CA GLN A 95 7.51 22.44 3.56
C GLN A 95 6.12 23.04 3.81
N ARG A 96 5.64 23.85 2.86
CA ARG A 96 4.28 24.41 2.88
C ARG A 96 3.20 23.33 2.88
N ALA A 97 3.34 22.29 2.05
CA ALA A 97 2.37 21.21 2.00
C ALA A 97 2.35 20.40 3.31
N ILE A 98 3.50 20.27 3.99
CA ILE A 98 3.58 19.64 5.31
C ILE A 98 2.86 20.50 6.36
N GLU A 99 3.02 21.83 6.31
CA GLU A 99 2.30 22.76 7.19
C GLU A 99 0.79 22.67 6.98
N ASP A 100 0.31 22.79 5.73
CA ASP A 100 -1.11 22.66 5.38
C ASP A 100 -1.69 21.32 5.86
N LEU A 101 -0.92 20.23 5.72
CA LEU A 101 -1.32 18.89 6.17
C LEU A 101 -1.44 18.81 7.70
N ARG A 102 -0.51 19.40 8.44
CA ARG A 102 -0.55 19.43 9.92
C ARG A 102 -1.75 20.21 10.43
N GLU A 103 -2.07 21.34 9.78
CA GLU A 103 -3.26 22.12 10.07
C GLU A 103 -4.53 21.32 9.80
N GLU A 104 -4.63 20.66 8.64
CA GLU A 104 -5.81 19.83 8.30
C GLU A 104 -5.96 18.64 9.25
N ILE A 105 -4.87 17.98 9.68
CA ILE A 105 -4.93 16.89 10.67
C ILE A 105 -5.49 17.39 12.00
N THR A 106 -5.09 18.59 12.42
CA THR A 106 -5.56 19.24 13.66
C THR A 106 -7.03 19.62 13.53
N HIS A 107 -7.40 20.26 12.43
CA HIS A 107 -8.77 20.68 12.11
C HIS A 107 -9.75 19.49 12.05
N LEU A 108 -9.34 18.36 11.46
CA LEU A 108 -10.16 17.15 11.41
C LEU A 108 -10.45 16.55 12.80
N GLY A 109 -9.58 16.76 13.79
CA GLY A 109 -9.72 16.18 15.12
C GLY A 109 -9.78 14.64 15.13
N PRO A 110 -10.35 14.02 16.17
CA PRO A 110 -10.57 12.57 16.23
C PRO A 110 -11.57 12.10 15.16
N ARG A 111 -11.28 10.99 14.49
CA ARG A 111 -12.12 10.42 13.41
C ARG A 111 -12.35 8.93 13.64
N ARG A 112 -13.42 8.39 13.07
CA ARG A 112 -13.75 6.97 13.20
C ARG A 112 -12.78 6.13 12.35
N ALA A 113 -12.43 4.94 12.84
CA ALA A 113 -11.56 4.01 12.11
C ALA A 113 -12.08 3.70 10.69
N GLY A 114 -13.40 3.63 10.51
CA GLY A 114 -14.02 3.43 9.18
C GLY A 114 -13.66 4.52 8.17
N GLU A 115 -13.64 5.79 8.59
CA GLU A 115 -13.30 6.92 7.71
C GLU A 115 -11.82 6.92 7.32
N ILE A 116 -10.95 6.56 8.27
CA ILE A 116 -9.51 6.43 8.03
C ILE A 116 -9.26 5.32 7.00
N GLU A 117 -9.91 4.16 7.18
CA GLU A 117 -9.80 3.04 6.26
C GLU A 117 -10.39 3.34 4.88
N GLU A 118 -11.43 4.16 4.79
CA GLU A 118 -11.95 4.65 3.51
C GLU A 118 -10.97 5.55 2.77
N ALA A 119 -10.33 6.49 3.49
CA ALA A 119 -9.31 7.35 2.92
C ALA A 119 -8.10 6.54 2.43
N ARG A 120 -7.61 5.59 3.24
CA ARG A 120 -6.54 4.66 2.84
C ARG A 120 -6.90 3.84 1.61
N ARG A 121 -8.17 3.38 1.49
CA ARG A 121 -8.66 2.67 0.29
C ARG A 121 -8.65 3.55 -0.96
N ARG A 122 -9.07 4.82 -0.86
CA ARG A 122 -9.00 5.75 -1.99
C ARG A 122 -7.57 5.98 -2.44
N ILE A 123 -6.65 6.25 -1.52
CA ILE A 123 -5.24 6.49 -1.83
C ILE A 123 -4.59 5.24 -2.44
N THR A 124 -4.81 4.06 -1.87
CA THR A 124 -4.25 2.81 -2.41
C THR A 124 -4.83 2.44 -3.78
N ALA A 125 -6.08 2.81 -4.07
CA ALA A 125 -6.66 2.67 -5.40
C ALA A 125 -5.96 3.58 -6.42
N THR A 126 -5.74 4.86 -6.08
CA THR A 126 -4.99 5.80 -6.92
C THR A 126 -3.55 5.31 -7.15
N ALA A 127 -2.89 4.83 -6.11
CA ALA A 127 -1.54 4.28 -6.22
C ALA A 127 -1.49 3.08 -7.19
N ARG A 128 -2.47 2.16 -7.13
CA ARG A 128 -2.56 1.04 -8.08
C ARG A 128 -2.72 1.51 -9.52
N GLN A 129 -3.57 2.51 -9.77
CA GLN A 129 -3.71 3.09 -11.11
C GLN A 129 -2.40 3.70 -11.63
N LEU A 130 -1.63 4.37 -10.77
CA LEU A 130 -0.30 4.88 -11.13
C LEU A 130 0.68 3.72 -11.41
N MET A 131 0.63 2.63 -10.64
CA MET A 131 1.46 1.45 -10.87
C MET A 131 1.13 0.77 -12.21
N GLU A 132 -0.15 0.61 -12.54
CA GLU A 132 -0.62 0.07 -13.83
C GLU A 132 -0.10 0.89 -15.01
N LYS A 133 -0.06 2.21 -14.86
CA LYS A 133 0.50 3.15 -15.85
C LYS A 133 2.03 3.24 -15.82
N ARG A 134 2.71 2.47 -14.96
CA ARG A 134 4.16 2.53 -14.73
C ARG A 134 4.65 3.92 -14.31
N GLU A 135 3.80 4.65 -13.60
CA GLU A 135 4.08 5.99 -13.07
C GLU A 135 4.46 5.98 -11.59
N LEU A 136 4.22 4.86 -10.90
CA LEU A 136 4.65 4.57 -9.54
C LEU A 136 5.20 3.15 -9.47
N PHE A 137 6.36 3.00 -8.83
CA PHE A 137 7.00 1.73 -8.57
C PHE A 137 7.13 1.52 -7.07
N ILE A 138 6.68 0.37 -6.58
CA ILE A 138 6.78 -0.03 -5.17
C ILE A 138 7.80 -1.17 -5.10
N GLN A 139 8.91 -0.96 -4.40
CA GLN A 139 9.94 -1.98 -4.21
C GLN A 139 9.90 -2.48 -2.76
N LYS A 140 8.93 -3.34 -2.44
CA LYS A 140 8.98 -4.07 -1.18
C LYS A 140 10.21 -4.96 -1.22
N GLY A 141 11.15 -4.79 -0.28
CA GLY A 141 12.21 -5.76 -0.09
C GLY A 141 11.56 -7.14 0.06
N ARG A 142 11.78 -8.04 -0.91
CA ARG A 142 11.30 -9.41 -0.76
C ARG A 142 11.98 -9.96 0.49
N PRO A 143 11.27 -10.72 1.34
CA PRO A 143 11.91 -11.42 2.45
C PRO A 143 13.07 -12.35 2.03
N ASP A 144 13.24 -12.61 0.72
CA ASP A 144 14.32 -13.41 0.14
C ASP A 144 15.51 -12.62 -0.43
N ASP A 145 15.49 -11.28 -0.47
CA ASP A 145 16.69 -10.49 -0.88
C ASP A 145 17.63 -10.22 0.30
N ARG A 146 17.48 -10.98 1.40
CA ARG A 146 18.39 -10.99 2.55
C ARG A 146 19.00 -12.39 2.77
N LEU A 147 19.63 -12.92 1.74
CA LEU A 147 20.68 -13.95 1.76
C LEU A 147 21.53 -13.62 0.51
N VAL A 148 22.79 -13.21 0.57
CA VAL A 148 23.98 -13.74 1.25
C VAL A 148 25.02 -12.60 1.32
N ASP A 149 26.00 -12.73 2.21
CA ASP A 149 27.12 -11.82 2.49
C ASP A 149 27.80 -11.16 1.26
#